data_AF-A0A165QC14-F1
#
_entry.id   AF-A0A165QC14-F1
#
_cell.length_a   1.000
_cell.length_b   1.000
_cell.length_c   1.000
_cell.angle_alpha   90.00
_cell.angle_beta   90.00
_cell.angle_gamma   90.00
#
_symmetry.space_group_name_H-M   'P 1'
#
loop_
_entity.id
_entity.type
_entity.pdbx_description
1 polymer ?
#
loop_
_entity_poly.entity_id
_entity_poly.type
_entity_poly.pdbx_seq_one_letter_code
_entity_poly.pdbx_strand_id
1 'polypeptide(L)'
;MGREPERFTGPWNHTLANQMLIASALYDPITPLPSARLINQLMPHSTRLIISDTPGHGTQAATGAMSLCIAHAFSAYFLNGTLPENEQHCPPDRKIFEPPKEKEIRLQSLSTEDALLAEALDRFALGWNARMFMPQY
;
A
#
# COMPACT_ATOMS: atom_id res chain seq x y z
N MET A 1 29.48 5.14 -17.47
CA MET A 1 28.45 4.86 -16.45
C MET A 1 28.53 3.38 -16.13
N GLY A 2 28.90 3.03 -14.90
CA GLY A 2 29.23 1.67 -14.50
C GLY A 2 27.99 0.78 -14.46
N ARG A 3 28.08 -0.39 -15.10
CA ARG A 3 27.12 -1.48 -14.95
C ARG A 3 27.56 -2.24 -13.70
N GLU A 4 26.80 -2.13 -12.61
CA GLU A 4 27.09 -2.92 -11.42
C GLU A 4 26.77 -4.40 -11.73
N PRO A 5 27.71 -5.33 -11.52
CA PRO A 5 27.53 -6.75 -11.87
C PRO A 5 26.32 -7.40 -11.19
N GLU A 6 25.84 -6.80 -10.10
CA GLU A 6 24.79 -7.36 -9.23
C GLU A 6 23.37 -7.05 -9.70
N ARG A 7 23.18 -6.22 -10.74
CA ARG A 7 21.84 -5.92 -11.25
C ARG A 7 21.32 -7.11 -12.06
N PHE A 8 20.38 -7.85 -11.48
CA PHE A 8 19.58 -8.82 -12.24
C PHE A 8 18.77 -8.08 -13.32
N THR A 9 19.07 -8.36 -14.59
CA THR A 9 18.38 -7.75 -15.74
C THR A 9 17.41 -8.72 -16.43
N GLY A 10 17.28 -9.94 -15.88
CA GLY A 10 16.46 -11.01 -16.44
C GLY A 10 17.27 -12.29 -16.68
N PRO A 11 16.61 -13.34 -17.19
CA PRO A 11 15.22 -13.36 -17.65
C PRO A 11 14.18 -13.33 -16.51
N TRP A 12 13.09 -12.60 -16.68
CA TRP A 12 12.01 -12.44 -15.69
C TRP A 12 10.88 -13.48 -15.86
N ASN A 13 11.21 -14.71 -16.24
CA ASN A 13 10.24 -15.75 -16.62
C ASN A 13 10.09 -16.87 -15.59
N HIS A 14 10.67 -16.72 -14.40
CA HIS A 14 10.62 -17.74 -13.36
C HIS A 14 9.25 -17.78 -12.68
N THR A 15 8.68 -18.97 -12.54
CA THR A 15 7.44 -19.17 -11.78
C THR A 15 7.78 -19.27 -10.29
N LEU A 16 7.29 -18.33 -9.48
CA LEU A 16 7.56 -18.32 -8.05
C LEU A 16 6.74 -19.40 -7.33
N ALA A 17 7.35 -20.04 -6.33
CA ALA A 17 6.65 -20.98 -5.44
C ALA A 17 5.56 -20.28 -4.61
N ASN A 18 5.80 -19.01 -4.24
CA ASN A 18 4.83 -18.13 -3.61
C ASN A 18 4.61 -16.94 -4.53
N GLN A 19 3.35 -16.68 -4.89
CA GLN A 19 3.03 -15.54 -5.73
C GLN A 19 3.30 -14.23 -4.97
N MET A 20 3.74 -13.19 -5.68
CA MET A 20 4.14 -11.92 -5.11
C MET A 20 3.04 -10.87 -5.26
N LEU A 21 2.68 -10.21 -4.15
CA LEU A 21 1.85 -9.02 -4.17
C LEU A 21 2.73 -7.78 -4.41
N ILE A 22 2.47 -7.07 -5.50
CA ILE A 22 3.09 -5.77 -5.81
C ILE A 22 2.10 -4.69 -5.37
N ALA A 23 2.56 -3.75 -4.56
CA ALA A 23 1.76 -2.62 -4.10
C ALA A 23 2.41 -1.31 -4.56
N SER A 24 1.63 -0.43 -5.17
CA SER A 24 2.14 0.86 -5.68
C SER A 24 1.12 1.96 -5.48
N ALA A 25 1.60 3.18 -5.26
CA ALA A 25 0.74 4.36 -5.25
C ALA A 25 0.60 4.94 -6.67
N LEU A 26 -0.60 5.42 -6.99
CA LEU A 26 -0.95 5.93 -8.31
C LEU A 26 -0.05 7.11 -8.72
N TYR A 27 0.31 7.97 -7.76
CA TYR A 27 1.16 9.14 -7.98
C TYR A 27 2.40 9.12 -7.07
N ASP A 28 3.19 8.05 -7.17
CA ASP A 28 4.48 7.91 -6.50
C ASP A 28 5.61 8.59 -7.28
N PRO A 29 6.27 9.63 -6.73
CA PRO A 29 7.37 10.32 -7.42
C PRO A 29 8.72 9.59 -7.32
N ILE A 30 8.88 8.62 -6.42
CA ILE A 30 10.15 7.92 -6.15
C ILE A 30 10.15 6.53 -6.76
N THR A 31 9.07 5.76 -6.58
CA THR A 31 8.86 4.42 -7.15
C THR A 31 7.59 4.40 -8.00
N PRO A 32 7.65 4.94 -9.22
CA PRO A 32 6.44 5.26 -9.99
C PRO A 32 5.71 4.00 -10.48
N LEU A 33 4.38 4.08 -10.57
CA LEU A 33 3.49 2.98 -11.00
C LEU A 33 3.93 2.25 -12.28
N PRO A 34 4.47 2.92 -13.33
CA PRO A 34 5.00 2.21 -14.50
C PRO A 34 6.06 1.16 -14.17
N SER A 35 6.90 1.39 -13.15
CA SER A 35 7.90 0.41 -12.70
C SER A 35 7.24 -0.81 -12.07
N ALA A 36 6.18 -0.61 -11.28
CA ALA A 36 5.40 -1.71 -10.70
C ALA A 36 4.66 -2.51 -11.78
N ARG A 37 4.03 -1.82 -12.76
CA ARG A 37 3.39 -2.44 -13.93
C ARG A 37 4.39 -3.23 -14.76
N LEU A 38 5.61 -2.72 -14.94
CA LEU A 38 6.65 -3.42 -15.69
C LEU A 38 6.97 -4.79 -15.07
N ILE A 39 7.21 -4.87 -13.76
CA ILE A 39 7.46 -6.18 -13.11
C ILE A 39 6.23 -7.08 -13.20
N ASN A 40 5.02 -6.53 -13.03
CA ASN A 40 3.78 -7.30 -13.14
C ASN A 40 3.58 -7.90 -14.54
N GLN A 41 3.94 -7.14 -15.59
CA GLN A 41 3.89 -7.60 -16.98
C GLN A 41 4.97 -8.62 -17.31
N LEU A 42 6.15 -8.49 -16.70
CA LEU A 42 7.25 -9.43 -16.88
C LEU A 42 6.95 -10.78 -16.20
N MET A 43 6.18 -10.82 -15.11
CA MET A 43 5.89 -12.01 -14.32
C MET A 43 4.37 -12.32 -14.18
N PRO A 44 3.59 -12.39 -15.27
CA PRO A 44 2.11 -12.35 -15.24
C PRO A 44 1.45 -13.51 -14.48
N HIS A 45 2.14 -14.65 -14.36
CA HIS A 45 1.66 -15.84 -13.66
C HIS A 45 2.02 -15.88 -12.18
N SER A 46 2.95 -15.03 -11.73
CA SER A 46 3.50 -15.06 -10.38
C SER A 46 3.24 -13.77 -9.60
N THR A 47 2.62 -12.77 -10.21
CA THR A 47 2.39 -11.47 -9.56
C THR A 47 0.95 -11.00 -9.68
N ARG A 48 0.52 -10.21 -8.69
CA ARG A 48 -0.67 -9.36 -8.79
C ARG A 48 -0.29 -7.96 -8.32
N LEU A 49 -0.85 -6.95 -8.99
CA LEU A 49 -0.63 -5.55 -8.67
C LEU A 49 -1.87 -4.95 -8.01
N ILE A 50 -1.68 -4.32 -6.84
CA ILE A 50 -2.68 -3.47 -6.19
C ILE A 50 -2.21 -2.01 -6.21
N ILE A 51 -3.13 -1.09 -6.46
CA ILE A 51 -2.85 0.33 -6.69
C ILE A 51 -3.60 1.15 -5.64
N SER A 52 -2.87 1.94 -4.86
CA SER A 52 -3.45 2.94 -3.97
C SER A 52 -3.69 4.23 -4.74
N ASP A 53 -4.92 4.72 -4.81
CA ASP A 53 -5.29 5.96 -5.54
C ASP A 53 -4.95 7.21 -4.74
N THR A 54 -3.71 7.27 -4.25
CA THR A 54 -3.19 8.33 -3.41
C THR A 54 -1.86 8.84 -3.96
N PRO A 55 -1.54 10.12 -3.79
CA PRO A 55 -0.19 10.61 -4.00
C PRO A 55 0.74 10.24 -2.84
N GLY A 56 2.02 10.07 -3.14
CA GLY A 56 3.05 9.81 -2.14
C GLY A 56 3.90 8.57 -2.44
N HIS A 57 5.00 8.41 -1.70
CA HIS A 57 5.91 7.29 -1.89
C HIS A 57 5.48 6.05 -1.09
N GLY A 58 5.15 4.97 -1.81
CA GLY A 58 4.60 3.76 -1.20
C GLY A 58 3.12 3.88 -0.83
N THR A 59 2.51 2.76 -0.45
CA THR A 59 1.07 2.70 -0.12
C THR A 59 0.71 3.19 1.28
N GLN A 60 1.72 3.63 2.04
CA GLN A 60 1.59 4.17 3.39
C GLN A 60 1.76 5.70 3.46
N ALA A 61 2.28 6.35 2.41
CA ALA A 61 2.71 7.74 2.46
C ALA A 61 1.60 8.80 2.30
N ALA A 62 0.37 8.39 2.03
CA ALA A 62 -0.75 9.28 2.28
C ALA A 62 -0.89 9.38 3.80
N THR A 63 -0.40 10.49 4.38
CA THR A 63 -0.55 10.92 5.77
C THR A 63 -1.80 10.33 6.45
N GLY A 64 -1.62 9.18 7.12
CA GLY A 64 -2.66 8.43 7.85
C GLY A 64 -3.84 7.85 7.07
N ALA A 65 -3.67 7.54 5.79
CA ALA A 65 -4.73 6.95 4.99
C ALA A 65 -4.20 5.74 4.20
N MET A 66 -3.69 4.72 4.90
CA MET A 66 -3.73 3.39 4.29
C MET A 66 -5.22 3.02 4.18
N SER A 67 -5.71 2.78 2.97
CA SER A 67 -7.10 2.40 2.79
C SER A 67 -7.35 1.01 3.36
N LEU A 68 -8.56 0.79 3.90
CA LEU A 68 -9.03 -0.50 4.35
C LEU A 68 -8.92 -1.53 3.23
N CYS A 69 -9.14 -1.12 1.97
CA CYS A 69 -8.90 -1.94 0.78
C CYS A 69 -7.48 -2.52 0.73
N ILE A 70 -6.45 -1.68 0.92
CA ILE A 70 -5.04 -2.12 0.97
C ILE A 70 -4.78 -2.97 2.21
N ALA A 71 -5.30 -2.57 3.37
CA ALA A 71 -5.08 -3.28 4.63
C ALA A 71 -5.68 -4.70 4.62
N HIS A 72 -6.86 -4.86 4.03
CA HIS A 72 -7.52 -6.15 3.82
C HIS A 72 -6.74 -7.01 2.82
N ALA A 73 -6.27 -6.43 1.71
CA ALA A 73 -5.44 -7.15 0.75
C ALA A 73 -4.13 -7.64 1.37
N PHE A 74 -3.48 -6.82 2.19
CA PHE A 74 -2.27 -7.22 2.91
C PHE A 74 -2.56 -8.33 3.92
N SER A 75 -3.63 -8.19 4.69
CA SER A 75 -4.03 -9.21 5.68
C SER A 75 -4.34 -10.55 4.99
N ALA A 76 -5.12 -10.54 3.91
CA ALA A 76 -5.45 -11.72 3.14
C ALA A 76 -4.19 -12.39 2.53
N TYR A 77 -3.27 -11.58 2.02
CA TYR A 77 -2.01 -12.07 1.45
C TYR A 77 -1.09 -12.69 2.51
N PHE A 78 -0.85 -12.00 3.62
CA PHE A 78 0.07 -12.49 4.65
C PHE A 78 -0.50 -13.66 5.46
N LEU A 79 -1.81 -13.69 5.70
CA LEU A 79 -2.43 -14.75 6.50
C LEU A 79 -2.74 -15.99 5.66
N ASN A 80 -3.24 -15.80 4.44
CA ASN A 80 -3.81 -16.88 3.63
C ASN A 80 -3.09 -17.11 2.29
N GLY A 81 -2.15 -16.24 1.91
CA GLY A 81 -1.56 -16.25 0.56
C GLY A 81 -2.54 -15.79 -0.52
N THR A 82 -3.69 -15.22 -0.16
CA THR A 82 -4.72 -14.79 -1.11
C THR A 82 -4.32 -13.49 -1.77
N LEU A 83 -4.37 -13.46 -3.10
CA LEU A 83 -4.06 -12.26 -3.88
C LEU A 83 -5.33 -11.57 -4.40
N PRO A 84 -5.30 -10.23 -4.53
CA PRO A 84 -6.39 -9.44 -5.11
C PRO A 84 -6.50 -9.66 -6.64
N GLU A 85 -7.53 -9.03 -7.22
CA GLU A 85 -7.60 -8.88 -8.67
C GLU A 85 -6.38 -8.13 -9.21
N ASN A 86 -5.97 -8.45 -10.44
CA ASN A 86 -4.81 -7.79 -11.03
C ASN A 86 -5.15 -6.35 -11.44
N GLU A 87 -4.27 -5.43 -11.07
CA GLU A 87 -4.50 -3.98 -11.20
C GLU A 87 -5.73 -3.49 -10.43
N GLN A 88 -6.01 -4.09 -9.27
CA GLN A 88 -7.07 -3.62 -8.39
C GLN A 88 -6.73 -2.22 -7.85
N HIS A 89 -7.63 -1.28 -8.09
CA HIS A 89 -7.56 0.08 -7.56
C HIS A 89 -8.23 0.17 -6.18
N CYS A 90 -7.54 0.81 -5.24
CA CYS A 90 -8.00 1.07 -3.89
C CYS A 90 -8.10 2.59 -3.68
N PRO A 91 -9.31 3.16 -3.64
CA PRO A 91 -9.50 4.58 -3.32
C PRO A 91 -9.12 4.86 -1.85
N PRO A 92 -8.78 6.12 -1.52
CA PRO A 92 -8.57 6.52 -0.14
C PRO A 92 -9.90 6.50 0.64
N ASP A 93 -9.87 6.01 1.88
CA ASP A 93 -11.07 5.98 2.74
C ASP A 93 -11.47 7.36 3.26
N ARG A 94 -10.54 8.33 3.23
CA ARG A 94 -10.74 9.69 3.73
C ARG A 94 -10.13 10.72 2.82
N LYS A 95 -10.64 11.94 2.92
CA LYS A 95 -10.05 13.11 2.25
C LYS A 95 -8.75 13.51 2.96
N ILE A 96 -7.80 14.07 2.20
CA ILE A 96 -6.52 14.59 2.73
C ILE A 96 -6.78 15.65 3.81
N PHE A 97 -7.82 16.46 3.63
CA PHE A 97 -8.28 17.46 4.60
C PHE A 97 -9.74 17.15 5.01
N GLU A 98 -9.93 16.03 5.70
CA GLU A 98 -11.24 15.62 6.22
C GLU A 98 -11.60 16.45 7.48
N PRO A 99 -12.74 17.16 7.51
CA PRO A 99 -13.18 17.87 8.70
C PRO A 99 -13.62 16.86 9.79
N PRO A 100 -13.46 17.18 11.09
CA PRO A 100 -13.74 16.24 12.19
C PRO A 100 -15.15 15.62 12.14
N LYS A 101 -16.16 16.41 11.76
CA LYS A 101 -17.54 15.94 11.63
C LYS A 101 -17.72 14.87 10.54
N GLU A 102 -17.02 14.99 9.42
CA GLU A 102 -17.06 13.97 8.36
C GLU A 102 -16.34 12.69 8.80
N LYS A 103 -15.23 12.82 9.55
CA LYS A 103 -14.53 11.69 10.14
C LYS A 103 -15.42 10.87 11.07
N GLU A 104 -16.17 11.53 11.97
CA GLU A 104 -17.08 10.86 12.89
C GLU A 104 -18.19 10.09 12.16
N ILE A 105 -18.83 10.71 11.18
CA ILE A 105 -19.89 10.08 10.38
C ILE A 105 -19.35 8.85 9.65
N ARG A 106 -18.16 8.95 9.04
CA ARG A 106 -17.53 7.81 8.36
C ARG A 106 -17.24 6.67 9.33
N LEU A 107 -16.60 6.93 10.46
CA LEU A 107 -16.27 5.90 11.45
C LEU A 107 -17.53 5.20 12.00
N GLN A 108 -18.62 5.93 12.20
CA GLN A 108 -19.91 5.35 12.64
C GLN A 108 -20.57 4.46 11.58
N SER A 109 -20.27 4.68 10.30
CA SER A 109 -20.82 3.88 9.19
C SER A 109 -20.07 2.57 8.93
N LEU A 110 -18.86 2.42 9.49
CA LEU A 110 -18.03 1.23 9.31
C LEU A 110 -18.50 0.08 10.21
N SER A 111 -18.14 -1.15 9.83
CA SER A 111 -18.23 -2.29 10.73
C SER A 111 -17.32 -2.06 11.95
N THR A 112 -17.61 -2.72 13.08
CA THR A 112 -16.78 -2.60 14.29
C THR A 112 -15.32 -2.98 14.01
N GLU A 113 -15.11 -4.02 13.20
CA GLU A 113 -13.77 -4.49 12.82
C GLU A 113 -13.04 -3.47 11.95
N ASP A 114 -13.72 -2.92 10.94
CA ASP A 114 -13.15 -1.89 10.05
C ASP A 114 -12.89 -0.58 10.79
N ALA A 115 -13.74 -0.21 11.75
CA ALA A 115 -13.55 0.97 12.57
C ALA A 115 -12.30 0.84 13.45
N LEU A 116 -12.09 -0.33 14.07
CA LEU A 116 -10.90 -0.63 14.85
C LEU A 116 -9.63 -0.65 13.98
N LEU A 117 -9.71 -1.24 12.79
CA LEU A 117 -8.60 -1.25 11.84
C LEU A 117 -8.28 0.17 11.38
N ALA A 118 -9.28 0.96 10.98
CA ALA A 118 -9.10 2.36 10.60
C ALA A 118 -8.45 3.19 11.72
N GLU A 119 -8.86 2.98 12.98
CA GLU A 119 -8.23 3.63 14.14
C GLU A 119 -6.76 3.20 14.32
N ALA A 120 -6.46 1.91 14.17
CA ALA A 120 -5.09 1.40 14.25
C ALA A 120 -4.18 1.97 13.16
N LEU A 121 -4.70 2.09 11.93
CA LEU A 121 -4.00 2.70 10.79
C LEU A 121 -3.73 4.19 11.04
N ASP A 122 -4.72 4.91 11.56
CA ASP A 122 -4.58 6.30 11.99
C ASP A 122 -3.48 6.45 13.05
N ARG A 123 -3.49 5.59 14.07
CA ARG A 123 -2.48 5.58 15.14
C ARG A 123 -1.09 5.26 14.61
N PHE A 124 -0.95 4.32 13.68
CA PHE A 124 0.34 3.98 13.08
C PHE A 124 0.96 5.19 12.38
N ALA A 125 0.17 5.91 11.59
CA ALA A 125 0.65 7.10 10.88
C ALA A 125 0.95 8.28 11.81
N LEU A 126 0.15 8.48 12.87
CA LEU A 126 0.38 9.56 13.85
C LEU A 126 1.51 9.22 14.84
N GLY A 127 1.67 7.94 15.18
CA GLY A 127 2.70 7.46 16.11
C GLY A 127 4.12 7.58 15.56
N TRP A 128 4.28 7.55 14.23
CA TRP A 128 5.56 7.83 13.59
C TRP A 128 5.99 9.30 13.81
N ASN A 129 5.05 10.24 13.81
CA ASN A 129 5.31 11.64 14.15
C ASN A 129 5.67 11.82 15.64
N ALA A 130 4.97 11.15 16.56
CA ALA A 130 5.21 11.32 17.99
C ALA A 130 6.58 10.78 18.48
N ARG A 131 7.09 9.70 17.87
CA ARG A 131 8.41 9.14 18.23
C ARG A 131 9.60 9.81 17.55
N MET A 132 9.41 10.47 16.41
CA MET A 132 10.49 11.18 15.71
C MET A 132 10.82 12.55 16.36
N PHE A 133 9.87 13.13 17.11
CA PHE A 133 10.03 14.42 17.81
C PHE A 133 10.13 14.32 19.34
N MET A 134 10.29 13.12 19.91
CA MET A 134 10.71 13.03 21.32
C MET A 134 12.20 13.40 21.41
N PRO A 135 12.58 14.36 22.25
CA PRO A 135 13.99 14.62 22.49
C PRO A 135 14.62 13.38 23.12
N GLN A 136 15.72 12.93 22.53
CA GLN A 136 16.56 11.90 23.11
C GLN A 136 17.29 12.54 24.31
N TYR A 137 16.68 12.48 25.48
CA TYR A 137 17.37 12.67 26.77
C TYR A 137 17.53 11.32 27.45
#